data_AF-A0A4Q7E109-F1
#
_entry.id   AF-A0A4Q7E109-F1
#
_cell.length_a   1.000
_cell.length_b   1.000
_cell.length_c   1.000
_cell.angle_alpha   90.00
_cell.angle_beta   90.00
_cell.angle_gamma   90.00
#
_symmetry.space_group_name_H-M   'P 1'
#
loop_
_entity.id
_entity.type
_entity.pdbx_description
1 polymer ?
#
loop_
_entity_poly.entity_id
_entity_poly.type
_entity_poly.pdbx_seq_one_letter_code
_entity_poly.pdbx_strand_id
1 'polypeptide(L)'
;MQLPSIPTDNLYKFLSISGIWIFLIFLFIPQYLLHITYEKVREIKIESSIIFLELEEIEEQQGALKDLIAAEENKMNNNEKAKTDHLEAKLTDIIKFTKDLQIARIKHEAKTEEIKYYYSKLIKLDAIQSYGVFGGVFISLLGFILWYFMIQRVDDKQRLKELEK
;
A
#
# COMPACT_ATOMS: atom_id res chain seq x y z
N MET A 1 -25.26 0.70 -55.52
CA MET A 1 -24.94 -0.55 -54.78
C MET A 1 -25.30 -0.33 -53.33
N GLN A 2 -26.23 -1.11 -52.78
CA GLN A 2 -26.51 -1.10 -51.35
C GLN A 2 -25.34 -1.82 -50.65
N LEU A 3 -24.50 -1.09 -49.93
CA LEU A 3 -23.51 -1.73 -49.06
C LEU A 3 -24.30 -2.46 -47.96
N PRO A 4 -23.99 -3.74 -47.68
CA PRO A 4 -24.61 -4.44 -46.57
C PRO A 4 -24.32 -3.65 -45.29
N SER A 5 -25.37 -3.16 -44.63
CA SER A 5 -25.23 -2.47 -43.35
C SER A 5 -24.67 -3.47 -42.34
N ILE A 6 -23.45 -3.21 -41.87
CA ILE A 6 -22.84 -3.95 -40.76
C ILE A 6 -23.81 -3.87 -39.58
N PRO A 7 -24.07 -4.96 -38.84
CA PRO A 7 -25.00 -4.95 -37.72
C PRO A 7 -24.42 -4.10 -36.57
N THR A 8 -24.61 -2.79 -36.65
CA THR A 8 -24.13 -1.79 -35.68
C THR A 8 -24.85 -1.87 -34.33
N ASP A 9 -25.98 -2.57 -34.26
CA ASP A 9 -26.73 -2.83 -33.03
C ASP A 9 -25.92 -3.61 -32.00
N ASN A 10 -25.21 -4.63 -32.45
CA ASN A 10 -24.39 -5.44 -31.56
C ASN A 10 -23.19 -4.65 -31.02
N LEU A 11 -22.71 -3.63 -31.75
CA LEU A 11 -21.56 -2.84 -31.34
C LEU A 11 -21.86 -1.91 -30.15
N TYR A 12 -22.96 -1.16 -30.19
CA TYR A 12 -23.28 -0.23 -29.10
C TYR A 12 -23.72 -0.96 -27.83
N LYS A 13 -24.46 -2.07 -27.99
CA LYS A 13 -24.79 -2.97 -26.88
C LYS A 13 -23.52 -3.56 -26.26
N PHE A 14 -22.59 -4.06 -27.08
CA PHE A 14 -21.30 -4.53 -26.61
C PHE A 14 -20.56 -3.45 -25.82
N LEU A 15 -20.44 -2.24 -26.37
CA LEU A 15 -19.77 -1.12 -25.69
C LEU A 15 -20.41 -0.82 -24.32
N SER A 16 -21.74 -0.79 -24.25
CA SER A 16 -22.46 -0.53 -23.00
C SER A 16 -22.19 -1.59 -21.93
N ILE A 17 -22.20 -2.87 -22.32
CA ILE A 17 -21.97 -4.03 -21.45
C ILE A 17 -20.50 -4.09 -21.04
N SER A 18 -19.56 -3.83 -21.95
CA SER A 18 -18.14 -3.75 -21.64
C SER A 18 -17.84 -2.65 -20.63
N GLY A 19 -18.48 -1.48 -20.74
CA GLY A 19 -18.36 -0.41 -19.75
C GLY A 19 -18.82 -0.84 -18.36
N ILE A 20 -19.94 -1.58 -18.27
CA ILE A 20 -20.43 -2.16 -17.00
C ILE A 20 -19.41 -3.15 -16.43
N TRP A 21 -18.86 -4.04 -17.25
CA TRP A 21 -17.84 -4.99 -16.79
C TRP A 21 -16.58 -4.29 -16.28
N ILE A 22 -16.09 -3.28 -16.99
CA ILE A 22 -14.95 -2.45 -16.55
C ILE A 22 -15.29 -1.82 -15.20
N PHE A 23 -16.46 -1.19 -15.07
CA PHE A 23 -16.91 -0.60 -13.82
C PHE A 23 -16.89 -1.61 -12.67
N LEU A 24 -17.48 -2.81 -12.85
CA LEU A 24 -17.53 -3.84 -11.80
C LEU A 24 -16.12 -4.31 -11.41
N ILE A 25 -15.26 -4.55 -12.40
CA ILE A 25 -13.86 -4.97 -12.17
C ILE A 25 -13.12 -3.94 -11.32
N PHE A 26 -13.19 -2.66 -11.70
CA PHE A 26 -12.51 -1.59 -10.98
C PHE A 26 -13.20 -1.19 -9.67
N LEU A 27 -14.46 -1.55 -9.49
CA LEU A 27 -15.15 -1.38 -8.21
C LEU A 27 -14.68 -2.43 -7.19
N PHE A 28 -14.55 -3.70 -7.58
CA PHE A 28 -14.31 -4.79 -6.63
C PHE A 28 -12.83 -5.18 -6.48
N ILE A 29 -12.07 -5.30 -7.57
CA ILE A 29 -10.69 -5.81 -7.49
C ILE A 29 -9.76 -4.85 -6.74
N PRO A 30 -9.72 -3.54 -7.06
CA PRO A 30 -8.89 -2.60 -6.33
C PRO A 30 -9.25 -2.51 -4.85
N GLN A 31 -10.54 -2.59 -4.49
CA GLN A 31 -10.99 -2.60 -3.10
C GLN A 31 -10.44 -3.80 -2.32
N TYR A 32 -10.46 -4.99 -2.91
CA TYR A 32 -9.85 -6.18 -2.32
C TYR A 32 -8.33 -6.01 -2.14
N LEU A 33 -7.63 -5.48 -3.16
CA LEU A 33 -6.19 -5.22 -3.10
C LEU A 33 -5.82 -4.13 -2.08
N LEU A 34 -6.64 -3.09 -1.95
CA LEU A 34 -6.49 -2.04 -0.94
C LEU A 34 -6.61 -2.64 0.46
N HIS A 35 -7.59 -3.52 0.70
CA HIS A 35 -7.76 -4.19 1.99
C HIS A 35 -6.52 -5.02 2.36
N ILE A 36 -6.03 -5.88 1.46
CA ILE A 36 -4.80 -6.67 1.70
C ILE A 36 -3.61 -5.76 1.97
N THR A 37 -3.47 -4.68 1.20
CA THR A 37 -2.35 -3.76 1.34
C THR A 37 -2.41 -3.02 2.68
N TYR A 38 -3.61 -2.63 3.13
CA TYR A 38 -3.83 -1.99 4.42
C TYR A 38 -3.49 -2.92 5.59
N GLU A 39 -3.91 -4.18 5.51
CA GLU A 39 -3.56 -5.22 6.49
C GLU A 39 -2.04 -5.39 6.59
N LYS A 40 -1.33 -5.40 5.46
CA LYS A 40 0.14 -5.47 5.44
C LYS A 40 0.79 -4.23 6.05
N VAL A 41 0.31 -3.03 5.75
CA VAL A 41 0.80 -1.79 6.39
C VAL A 41 0.60 -1.84 7.90
N ARG A 42 -0.55 -2.36 8.37
CA ARG A 42 -0.83 -2.51 9.80
C ARG A 42 0.14 -3.47 10.47
N GLU A 43 0.37 -4.64 9.88
CA GLU A 43 1.33 -5.65 10.35
C GLU A 43 2.74 -5.05 10.48
N ILE A 44 3.24 -4.39 9.42
CA ILE A 44 4.58 -3.77 9.41
C ILE A 44 4.67 -2.65 10.44
N LYS A 45 3.60 -1.87 10.65
CA LYS A 45 3.57 -0.81 11.66
C LYS A 45 3.66 -1.37 13.08
N ILE A 46 3.00 -2.50 13.35
CA ILE A 46 3.10 -3.19 14.64
C ILE A 46 4.53 -3.68 14.85
N GLU A 47 5.12 -4.36 13.87
CA GLU A 47 6.52 -4.82 13.92
C GLU A 47 7.49 -3.65 14.14
N SER A 48 7.33 -2.55 13.40
CA SER A 48 8.14 -1.35 13.56
C SER A 48 8.02 -0.76 14.97
N SER A 49 6.83 -0.79 15.56
CA SER A 49 6.60 -0.27 16.92
C SER A 49 7.25 -1.17 17.98
N ILE A 50 7.23 -2.49 17.78
CA ILE A 50 7.93 -3.43 18.67
C ILE A 50 9.44 -3.19 18.62
N ILE A 51 10.02 -3.09 17.41
CA ILE A 51 11.46 -2.82 17.24
C ILE A 51 11.84 -1.47 17.85
N PHE A 52 10.95 -0.47 17.76
CA PHE A 52 11.18 0.84 18.37
C PHE A 52 11.23 0.75 19.91
N LEU A 53 10.32 0.00 20.53
CA LEU A 53 10.36 -0.24 21.98
C LEU A 53 11.59 -1.03 22.42
N GLU A 54 12.01 -2.03 21.64
CA GLU A 54 13.26 -2.76 21.87
C GLU A 54 14.48 -1.83 21.80
N LEU A 55 14.48 -0.87 20.86
CA LEU A 55 15.52 0.16 20.77
C LEU A 55 15.54 1.08 21.99
N GLU A 56 14.37 1.50 22.49
CA GLU A 56 14.28 2.33 23.70
C GLU A 56 14.82 1.58 24.94
N GLU A 57 14.45 0.30 25.12
CA GLU A 57 14.97 -0.53 26.21
C GLU A 57 16.49 -0.69 26.11
N ILE A 58 17.01 -0.91 24.90
CA ILE A 58 18.45 -1.02 24.64
C ILE A 58 19.14 0.31 24.98
N GLU A 59 18.60 1.46 24.55
CA GLU A 59 19.20 2.76 24.87
C GLU A 59 19.21 3.03 26.39
N GLU A 60 18.16 2.63 27.12
CA GLU A 60 18.09 2.72 28.58
C GLU A 60 19.17 1.86 29.26
N GLN A 61 19.30 0.58 28.85
CA GLN A 61 20.34 -0.32 29.37
C GLN A 61 21.75 0.21 29.11
N GLN A 62 21.98 0.84 27.95
CA GLN A 62 23.26 1.49 27.65
C GLN A 62 23.55 2.66 28.59
N GLY A 63 22.53 3.47 28.91
CA GLY A 63 22.64 4.56 29.87
C GLY A 63 23.02 4.04 31.26
N ALA A 64 22.28 3.06 31.77
CA ALA A 64 22.55 2.45 33.06
C ALA A 64 23.94 1.81 33.13
N LEU A 65 24.39 1.15 32.06
CA LEU A 65 25.73 0.56 32.01
C LEU A 65 26.84 1.63 32.06
N LYS A 66 26.66 2.76 31.37
CA LYS A 66 27.61 3.88 31.42
C LYS A 66 27.70 4.47 32.83
N ASP A 67 26.56 4.62 33.51
CA ASP A 67 26.52 5.13 34.88
C ASP A 67 27.21 4.17 35.86
N LEU A 68 27.03 2.86 35.69
CA LEU A 68 27.73 1.85 36.48
C LEU A 68 29.25 1.88 36.25
N ILE A 69 29.69 2.03 35.00
CA ILE A 69 31.11 2.17 34.67
C ILE A 69 31.69 3.41 35.34
N ALA A 70 31.03 4.56 35.23
CA ALA A 70 31.47 5.80 35.87
C ALA A 70 31.53 5.68 37.40
N ALA A 71 30.55 5.01 38.02
CA ALA A 71 30.54 4.77 39.46
C ALA A 71 31.69 3.84 39.92
N GLU A 72 32.07 2.86 39.09
CA GLU A 72 33.11 1.89 39.40
C GLU A 72 34.52 2.45 39.15
N GLU A 73 34.69 3.29 38.12
CA GLU A 73 35.93 4.05 37.88
C GLU A 73 36.29 4.92 39.09
N ASN A 74 35.31 5.53 39.75
CA ASN A 74 35.50 6.32 40.96
C ASN A 74 35.94 5.47 42.18
N LYS A 75 35.63 4.17 42.22
CA LYS A 75 35.93 3.27 43.36
C LYS A 75 37.29 2.58 43.23
N MET A 76 37.78 2.33 42.01
CA MET A 76 38.95 1.47 41.75
C MET A 76 40.31 2.18 41.82
N ASN A 77 40.52 3.14 42.72
CA ASN A 77 41.76 3.95 42.74
C ASN A 77 43.02 3.23 43.28
N ASN A 78 42.97 1.92 43.63
CA ASN A 78 44.06 1.24 44.34
C ASN A 78 44.54 -0.12 43.77
N ASN A 79 44.02 -0.64 42.63
CA ASN A 79 44.48 -1.94 42.10
C ASN A 79 44.45 -2.00 40.56
N GLU A 80 45.57 -1.71 39.90
CA GLU A 80 45.64 -1.48 38.44
C GLU A 80 45.42 -2.73 37.58
N LYS A 81 45.84 -3.92 38.03
CA LYS A 81 45.85 -5.12 37.17
C LYS A 81 44.48 -5.83 37.11
N ALA A 82 43.73 -5.84 38.20
CA ALA A 82 42.35 -6.35 38.20
C ALA A 82 41.40 -5.40 37.44
N LYS A 83 41.78 -4.13 37.32
CA LYS A 83 41.02 -3.10 36.62
C LYS A 83 41.02 -3.33 35.11
N THR A 84 42.15 -3.70 34.51
CA THR A 84 42.26 -3.88 33.05
C THR A 84 41.40 -5.03 32.53
N ASP A 85 41.46 -6.20 33.15
CA ASP A 85 40.73 -7.38 32.68
C ASP A 85 39.21 -7.19 32.80
N HIS A 86 38.75 -6.53 33.88
CA HIS A 86 37.34 -6.22 34.06
C HIS A 86 36.84 -5.16 33.05
N LEU A 87 37.67 -4.16 32.75
CA LEU A 87 37.34 -3.13 31.78
C LEU A 87 37.25 -3.71 30.35
N GLU A 88 38.14 -4.64 29.99
CA GLU A 88 38.12 -5.31 28.67
C GLU A 88 36.85 -6.15 28.46
N ALA A 89 36.40 -6.88 29.48
CA ALA A 89 35.15 -7.63 29.42
C ALA A 89 33.95 -6.69 29.19
N LYS A 90 33.85 -5.60 29.97
CA LYS A 90 32.79 -4.60 29.81
C LYS A 90 32.86 -3.89 28.45
N LEU A 91 34.06 -3.59 27.96
CA LEU A 91 34.25 -2.98 26.65
C LEU A 91 33.73 -3.90 25.55
N THR A 92 33.97 -5.21 25.66
CA THR A 92 33.46 -6.21 24.72
C THR A 92 31.92 -6.25 24.73
N ASP A 93 31.31 -6.18 25.91
CA ASP A 93 29.85 -6.11 26.04
C ASP A 93 29.28 -4.83 25.41
N ILE A 94 29.90 -3.67 25.63
CA ILE A 94 29.51 -2.40 25.00
C ILE A 94 29.64 -2.47 23.48
N ILE A 95 30.72 -3.07 22.96
CA ILE A 95 30.93 -3.23 21.52
C ILE A 95 29.85 -4.14 20.93
N LYS A 96 29.51 -5.23 21.60
CA LYS A 96 28.42 -6.12 21.16
C LYS A 96 27.08 -5.37 21.17
N PHE A 97 26.81 -4.65 22.25
CA PHE A 97 25.58 -3.90 22.45
C PHE A 97 25.38 -2.79 21.41
N THR A 98 26.43 -2.03 21.12
CA THR A 98 26.39 -0.98 20.09
C THR A 98 26.15 -1.54 18.69
N LYS A 99 26.67 -2.75 18.39
CA LYS A 99 26.35 -3.46 17.15
C LYS A 99 24.88 -3.89 17.10
N ASP A 100 24.34 -4.43 18.19
CA ASP A 100 22.94 -4.85 18.26
C ASP A 100 21.98 -3.65 18.07
N LEU A 101 22.31 -2.49 18.67
CA LEU A 101 21.58 -1.24 18.48
C LEU A 101 21.62 -0.76 17.02
N GLN A 102 22.79 -0.80 16.38
CA GLN A 102 22.92 -0.45 14.95
C GLN A 102 22.08 -1.38 14.07
N ILE A 103 22.09 -2.68 14.34
CA ILE A 103 21.27 -3.66 13.62
C ILE A 103 19.78 -3.37 13.80
N ALA A 104 19.33 -3.10 15.03
CA ALA A 104 17.94 -2.78 15.32
C ALA A 104 17.51 -1.47 14.65
N ARG A 105 18.35 -0.44 14.63
CA ARG A 105 18.10 0.82 13.92
C ARG A 105 17.96 0.60 12.41
N ILE A 106 18.86 -0.16 11.80
CA ILE A 106 18.78 -0.50 10.37
C ILE A 106 17.49 -1.27 10.07
N LYS A 107 17.08 -2.22 10.93
CA LYS A 107 15.81 -2.94 10.78
C LYS A 107 14.61 -2.01 10.85
N HIS A 108 14.59 -1.09 11.81
CA HIS A 108 13.53 -0.10 11.96
C HIS A 108 13.43 0.83 10.74
N GLU A 109 14.57 1.32 10.25
CA GLU A 109 14.64 2.15 9.05
C GLU A 109 14.12 1.40 7.81
N ALA A 110 14.54 0.15 7.63
CA ALA A 110 14.06 -0.69 6.54
C ALA A 110 12.53 -0.89 6.59
N LYS A 111 11.96 -1.12 7.77
CA LYS A 111 10.50 -1.24 7.96
C LYS A 111 9.76 0.08 7.68
N THR A 112 10.35 1.20 8.05
CA THR A 112 9.81 2.53 7.75
C THR A 112 9.77 2.79 6.23
N GLU A 113 10.83 2.41 5.51
CA GLU A 113 10.85 2.49 4.04
C GLU A 113 9.83 1.53 3.39
N GLU A 114 9.68 0.33 3.94
CA GLU A 114 8.65 -0.62 3.50
C GLU A 114 7.23 -0.03 3.64
N ILE A 115 6.94 0.63 4.76
CA ILE A 115 5.67 1.35 4.97
C ILE A 115 5.47 2.43 3.90
N LYS A 116 6.47 3.27 3.64
CA LYS A 116 6.40 4.32 2.60
C LYS A 116 6.11 3.74 1.23
N TYR A 117 6.77 2.63 0.88
CA TYR A 117 6.52 1.91 -0.36
C TYR A 117 5.05 1.46 -0.48
N TYR A 118 4.49 0.84 0.55
CA TYR A 118 3.09 0.41 0.54
C TYR A 118 2.10 1.57 0.52
N TYR A 119 2.37 2.69 1.20
CA TYR A 119 1.55 3.89 1.08
C TYR A 119 1.55 4.45 -0.34
N SER A 120 2.70 4.50 -1.01
CA SER A 120 2.77 4.90 -2.42
C SER A 120 1.92 3.97 -3.30
N LYS A 121 1.95 2.66 -3.02
CA LYS A 121 1.13 1.67 -3.72
C LYS A 121 -0.37 1.87 -3.48
N LEU A 122 -0.79 2.20 -2.25
CA LEU A 122 -2.18 2.51 -1.91
C LEU A 122 -2.70 3.71 -2.74
N ILE A 123 -1.92 4.79 -2.79
CA ILE A 123 -2.30 6.00 -3.57
C ILE A 123 -2.46 5.65 -5.06
N LYS A 124 -1.54 4.83 -5.62
CA LYS A 124 -1.65 4.38 -7.01
C LYS A 124 -2.88 3.51 -7.25
N LEU A 125 -3.19 2.59 -6.34
CA LEU A 125 -4.38 1.73 -6.44
C LEU A 125 -5.67 2.54 -6.38
N ASP A 126 -5.76 3.52 -5.48
CA ASP A 126 -6.90 4.41 -5.35
C ASP A 126 -7.12 5.27 -6.61
N ALA A 127 -6.03 5.81 -7.18
CA ALA A 127 -6.08 6.52 -8.45
C ALA A 127 -6.56 5.60 -9.60
N ILE A 128 -6.00 4.40 -9.72
CA ILE A 128 -6.39 3.41 -10.75
C ILE A 128 -7.87 3.04 -10.60
N GLN A 129 -8.35 2.81 -9.37
CA GLN A 129 -9.75 2.54 -9.09
C GLN A 129 -10.63 3.69 -9.57
N SER A 130 -10.30 4.92 -9.19
CA SER A 130 -11.07 6.11 -9.55
C SER A 130 -11.18 6.23 -11.08
N TYR A 131 -10.06 6.18 -11.80
CA TYR A 131 -10.06 6.25 -13.26
C TYR A 131 -10.83 5.10 -13.92
N GLY A 132 -10.70 3.88 -13.40
CA GLY A 132 -11.39 2.71 -13.94
C GLY A 132 -12.91 2.78 -13.73
N VAL A 133 -13.36 3.23 -12.55
CA VAL A 133 -14.78 3.43 -12.24
C VAL A 133 -15.38 4.52 -13.14
N PHE A 134 -14.74 5.70 -13.20
CA PHE A 134 -15.23 6.79 -14.06
C PHE A 134 -15.20 6.41 -15.54
N GLY A 135 -14.13 5.75 -15.99
CA GLY A 135 -14.00 5.27 -17.37
C GLY A 135 -15.07 4.24 -17.73
N GLY A 136 -15.32 3.26 -16.85
CA GLY A 136 -16.36 2.24 -17.06
C GLY A 136 -17.75 2.84 -17.17
N VAL A 137 -18.12 3.74 -16.24
CA VAL A 137 -19.40 4.46 -16.28
C VAL A 137 -19.52 5.30 -17.56
N PHE A 138 -18.48 6.05 -17.90
CA PHE A 138 -18.46 6.89 -19.10
C PHE A 138 -18.65 6.07 -20.39
N ILE A 139 -17.91 4.97 -20.55
CA ILE A 139 -18.03 4.06 -21.69
C ILE A 139 -19.43 3.44 -21.74
N SER A 140 -19.97 3.03 -20.59
CA SER A 140 -21.30 2.44 -20.52
C SER A 140 -22.39 3.43 -20.97
N LEU A 141 -22.35 4.66 -20.45
CA LEU A 141 -23.28 5.72 -20.83
C LEU A 141 -23.17 6.08 -22.31
N LEU A 142 -21.95 6.20 -22.85
CA LEU A 142 -21.77 6.43 -24.28
C LEU A 142 -22.36 5.29 -25.12
N GLY A 143 -22.17 4.03 -24.71
CA GLY A 143 -22.78 2.88 -25.37
C GLY A 143 -24.30 2.98 -25.42
N PHE A 144 -24.94 3.29 -24.29
CA PHE A 144 -26.40 3.46 -24.23
C PHE A 144 -26.90 4.67 -25.03
N ILE A 145 -26.20 5.81 -24.98
CA ILE A 145 -26.54 7.01 -25.73
C ILE A 145 -26.49 6.72 -27.24
N LEU A 146 -25.39 6.13 -27.71
CA LEU A 146 -25.23 5.78 -29.13
C LEU A 146 -26.27 4.77 -29.59
N TRP A 147 -26.52 3.73 -28.77
CA TRP A 147 -27.55 2.75 -29.06
C TRP A 147 -28.94 3.39 -29.18
N TYR A 148 -29.31 4.26 -28.23
CA TYR A 148 -30.61 4.92 -28.23
C TYR A 148 -30.80 5.83 -29.46
N PHE A 149 -29.84 6.71 -29.73
CA PHE A 149 -29.98 7.70 -30.79
C PHE A 149 -29.87 7.11 -32.20
N MET A 150 -29.00 6.12 -32.38
CA MET A 150 -28.73 5.55 -33.70
C MET A 150 -29.71 4.45 -34.10
N ILE A 151 -30.26 3.72 -33.13
CA ILE A 151 -31.01 2.49 -33.40
C ILE A 151 -32.41 2.59 -32.82
N GLN A 152 -32.53 2.63 -31.50
CA GLN A 152 -33.83 2.59 -30.82
C GLN A 152 -34.78 3.69 -31.31
N ARG A 153 -34.28 4.93 -31.44
CA ARG A 153 -35.08 6.07 -31.91
C ARG A 153 -35.59 5.89 -33.34
N VAL A 154 -34.85 5.20 -34.21
CA VAL A 154 -35.26 4.93 -35.59
C VAL A 154 -36.36 3.86 -35.59
N ASP A 155 -36.16 2.78 -34.82
CA ASP A 155 -37.12 1.69 -34.70
C ASP A 155 -38.44 2.14 -34.06
N ASP A 156 -38.38 2.96 -33.00
CA ASP A 156 -39.56 3.51 -32.32
C ASP A 156 -40.40 4.36 -33.28
N LYS A 157 -39.76 5.15 -34.15
CA LYS A 157 -40.45 5.94 -35.18
C LYS A 157 -41.10 5.07 -36.25
N GLN A 158 -40.51 3.93 -36.59
CA GLN A 158 -41.09 3.01 -37.57
C GLN A 158 -42.33 2.31 -36.99
N ARG A 159 -42.22 1.80 -35.76
CA ARG A 159 -43.35 1.15 -35.06
C ARG A 159 -44.54 2.09 -34.87
N LEU A 160 -44.29 3.36 -34.56
CA LEU A 160 -45.36 4.35 -34.43
C LEU A 160 -46.16 4.50 -35.73
N LYS A 161 -45.48 4.53 -36.89
CA LYS A 161 -46.13 4.60 -38.21
C LYS A 161 -46.90 3.34 -38.58
N GLU A 162 -46.51 2.18 -38.04
CA GLU A 162 -47.24 0.92 -38.25
C GLU A 162 -48.53 0.89 -37.45
N LEU A 163 -48.55 1.49 -36.25
CA LEU A 163 -49.75 1.58 -35.40
C LEU A 163 -50.78 2.59 -35.92
N GLU A 164 -50.37 3.56 -36.75
CA GLU A 164 -51.26 4.55 -37.37
C GLU A 164 -51.98 4.04 -38.64
N LYS A 165 -51.60 2.85 -39.15
CA LYS A 165 -52.20 2.22 -40.34
C LYS A 165 -53.28 1.21 -39.97
#